data_AF-A0A3Q0FST5-F1
#
_entry.id   AF-A0A3Q0FST5-F1
#
_cell.length_a   1.000
_cell.length_b   1.000
_cell.length_c   1.000
_cell.angle_alpha   90.00
_cell.angle_beta   90.00
_cell.angle_gamma   90.00
#
_symmetry.space_group_name_H-M   'P 1'
#
loop_
_entity.id
_entity.type
_entity.pdbx_description
1 polymer ?
#
loop_
_entity_poly.entity_id
_entity_poly.type
_entity_poly.pdbx_seq_one_letter_code
_entity_poly.pdbx_strand_id
1 'polypeptide(L)'
;MEDVHEGPRPRITTSQLAQHVGQPVCFVGRMQKIHPSGKMFVLSDGEGKSATVELSEPLDEEISGVLEVVGRVTNQATIMCMSYVQFREDKSPFDTYLMSRP
;
A
#
# COMPACT_ATOMS: atom_id res chain seq x y z
N MET A 1 17.57 -0.90 -9.92
CA MET A 1 16.24 -1.10 -9.30
C MET A 1 15.20 -0.67 -10.33
N GLU A 2 14.99 -1.48 -11.36
CA GLU A 2 14.13 -1.15 -12.52
C GLU A 2 12.98 -2.16 -12.69
N ASP A 3 12.95 -3.20 -11.85
CA ASP A 3 12.16 -4.42 -12.05
C ASP A 3 10.66 -4.32 -11.69
N VAL A 4 10.22 -3.22 -11.06
CA VAL A 4 8.80 -3.03 -10.65
C VAL A 4 8.00 -2.26 -11.70
N HIS A 5 8.65 -1.73 -12.73
CA HIS A 5 7.99 -1.09 -13.87
C HIS A 5 7.80 -2.04 -15.08
N GLU A 6 8.44 -3.21 -15.10
CA GLU A 6 8.47 -4.13 -16.26
C GLU A 6 7.61 -5.40 -16.10
N GLY A 7 6.52 -5.35 -15.33
CA GLY A 7 5.61 -6.50 -15.21
C GLY A 7 4.20 -6.17 -14.71
N PRO A 8 3.25 -7.10 -14.84
CA PRO A 8 1.92 -6.94 -14.27
C PRO A 8 2.03 -6.82 -12.74
N ARG A 9 1.46 -5.74 -12.20
CA ARG A 9 1.35 -5.51 -10.76
C ARG A 9 -0.06 -5.86 -10.33
N PRO A 10 -0.34 -7.11 -9.91
CA PRO A 10 -1.67 -7.47 -9.46
C PRO A 10 -2.06 -6.55 -8.31
N ARG A 11 -3.30 -6.06 -8.37
CA ARG A 11 -3.89 -5.40 -7.22
C ARG A 11 -4.34 -6.47 -6.23
N ILE A 12 -3.91 -6.33 -4.98
CA ILE A 12 -4.15 -7.33 -3.95
C ILE A 12 -4.79 -6.73 -2.70
N THR A 13 -5.46 -7.58 -1.92
CA THR A 13 -5.89 -7.28 -0.54
C THR A 13 -4.86 -7.77 0.49
N THR A 14 -5.05 -7.40 1.76
CA THR A 14 -4.17 -7.84 2.86
C THR A 14 -4.13 -9.37 2.94
N SER A 15 -5.26 -10.02 2.68
CA SER A 15 -5.42 -11.48 2.67
C SER A 15 -4.49 -12.19 1.67
N GLN A 16 -4.07 -11.49 0.62
CA GLN A 16 -3.30 -12.05 -0.50
C GLN A 16 -1.80 -11.78 -0.39
N LEU A 17 -1.33 -11.04 0.63
CA LEU A 17 0.08 -10.71 0.81
C LEU A 17 0.96 -11.98 0.88
N ALA A 18 0.56 -12.96 1.69
CA ALA A 18 1.32 -14.21 1.83
C ALA A 18 1.46 -15.00 0.51
N GLN A 19 0.54 -14.83 -0.44
CA GLN A 19 0.58 -15.51 -1.75
C GLN A 19 1.48 -14.80 -2.76
N HIS A 20 1.81 -13.52 -2.52
CA HIS A 20 2.56 -12.67 -3.43
C HIS A 20 3.95 -12.29 -2.90
N VAL A 21 4.46 -13.03 -1.90
CA VAL A 21 5.81 -12.82 -1.34
C VAL A 21 6.86 -12.81 -2.46
N GLY A 22 7.69 -11.76 -2.46
CA GLY A 22 8.73 -11.55 -3.46
C GLY A 22 8.24 -10.96 -4.79
N GLN A 23 6.93 -10.77 -4.99
CA GLN A 23 6.36 -10.23 -6.23
C GLN A 23 6.02 -8.73 -6.10
N PRO A 24 6.10 -7.96 -7.19
CA PRO A 24 5.59 -6.59 -7.22
C PRO A 24 4.07 -6.57 -7.21
N VAL A 25 3.47 -5.70 -6.41
CA VAL A 25 2.02 -5.62 -6.19
C VAL A 25 1.56 -4.16 -6.11
N CYS A 26 0.27 -3.96 -6.37
CA CYS A 26 -0.43 -2.71 -6.05
C CYS A 26 -1.37 -2.94 -4.87
N PHE A 27 -1.31 -2.09 -3.85
CA PHE A 27 -2.16 -2.18 -2.67
C PHE A 27 -2.85 -0.84 -2.46
N VAL A 28 -4.18 -0.86 -2.32
CA VAL A 28 -4.96 0.33 -2.00
C VAL A 28 -5.55 0.19 -0.62
N GLY A 29 -5.27 1.16 0.25
CA GLY A 29 -5.78 1.16 1.60
C GLY A 29 -5.83 2.54 2.22
N ARG A 30 -6.62 2.66 3.27
CA ARG A 30 -6.77 3.88 4.05
C ARG A 30 -5.70 3.96 5.12
N MET A 31 -5.05 5.12 5.25
CA MET A 31 -4.07 5.39 6.29
C MET A 31 -4.69 5.19 7.68
N GLN A 32 -4.06 4.35 8.50
CA GLN A 32 -4.44 4.13 9.90
C GLN A 32 -3.43 4.75 10.84
N LYS A 33 -2.14 4.45 10.63
CA LYS A 33 -1.08 4.87 11.57
C LYS A 33 0.23 5.04 10.84
N ILE A 34 0.97 6.08 11.20
CA ILE A 34 2.35 6.31 10.76
C ILE A 34 3.27 6.02 11.94
N HIS A 35 4.36 5.28 11.71
CA HIS A 35 5.36 5.03 12.73
C HIS A 35 6.17 6.32 12.99
N PRO A 36 6.58 6.63 14.23
CA PRO A 36 7.32 7.87 14.54
C PRO A 36 8.63 8.07 13.76
N SER A 37 9.22 6.98 13.24
CA SER A 37 10.40 7.07 12.40
C SER A 37 10.13 7.56 10.97
N GLY A 38 8.87 7.67 10.55
CA GLY A 38 8.48 7.99 9.18
C GLY A 38 8.76 6.89 8.15
N LYS A 39 9.40 5.78 8.54
CA LYS A 39 9.83 4.69 7.63
C LYS A 39 8.83 3.55 7.49
N MET A 40 7.72 3.60 8.22
CA MET A 40 6.72 2.55 8.22
C MET A 40 5.36 3.17 8.48
N PHE A 41 4.34 2.67 7.81
CA PHE A 41 2.96 3.04 8.06
C PHE A 41 2.03 1.85 7.86
N VAL A 42 0.83 1.93 8.42
CA VAL A 42 -0.19 0.89 8.39
C VAL A 42 -1.38 1.40 7.59
N LEU A 43 -1.75 0.63 6.58
CA LEU A 43 -2.94 0.85 5.76
C LEU A 43 -4.00 -0.19 6.09
N SER A 44 -5.27 0.20 5.98
CA SER A 44 -6.40 -0.73 6.05
C SER A 44 -7.03 -0.91 4.67
N ASP A 45 -7.18 -2.15 4.20
CA ASP A 45 -7.88 -2.44 2.96
C ASP A 45 -9.41 -2.27 3.07
N GLY A 46 -10.11 -2.49 1.96
CA GLY A 46 -11.58 -2.43 1.90
C GLY A 46 -12.30 -3.47 2.76
N GLU A 47 -11.61 -4.52 3.23
CA GLU A 47 -12.15 -5.54 4.14
C GLU A 47 -11.94 -5.17 5.62
N GLY A 48 -11.29 -4.04 5.90
CA GLY A 48 -10.92 -3.62 7.26
C GLY A 48 -9.70 -4.36 7.82
N LYS A 49 -8.96 -5.10 7.00
CA LYS A 49 -7.71 -5.76 7.41
C LYS A 49 -6.55 -4.80 7.22
N SER A 50 -5.54 -4.93 8.09
CA SER A 50 -4.40 -4.02 8.13
C SER A 50 -3.17 -4.63 7.48
N ALA A 51 -2.53 -3.86 6.60
CA ALA A 51 -1.26 -4.18 5.99
C ALA A 51 -0.19 -3.18 6.43
N THR A 52 1.02 -3.68 6.71
CA THR A 52 2.17 -2.83 7.03
C THR A 52 2.97 -2.54 5.76
N VAL A 53 3.30 -1.26 5.57
CA VAL A 53 4.08 -0.76 4.47
C VAL A 53 5.38 -0.17 5.01
N GLU A 54 6.50 -0.57 4.43
CA GLU A 54 7.86 -0.15 4.76
C GLU A 54 8.41 0.76 3.67
N LEU A 55 9.14 1.80 4.06
CA LEU A 55 9.77 2.75 3.16
C LEU A 55 11.30 2.67 3.33
N SER A 56 12.02 2.85 2.22
CA SER A 56 13.49 2.99 2.26
C SER A 56 13.93 4.27 2.98
N GLU A 57 13.16 5.34 2.80
CA GLU A 57 13.41 6.68 3.34
C GLU A 57 12.22 7.14 4.17
N PRO A 58 12.42 7.96 5.22
CA PRO A 58 11.32 8.47 6.01
C PRO A 58 10.42 9.37 5.16
N LEU A 59 9.12 9.41 5.48
CA LEU A 59 8.18 10.35 4.88
C LEU A 59 8.61 11.80 5.13
N ASP A 60 8.69 12.59 4.07
CA ASP A 60 8.92 14.04 4.13
C ASP A 60 7.64 14.81 4.49
N GLU A 61 6.47 14.23 4.22
CA GLU A 61 5.15 14.85 4.43
C GLU A 61 4.17 13.93 5.17
N GLU A 62 3.20 14.52 5.86
CA GLU A 62 2.14 13.78 6.52
C GLU A 62 1.12 13.29 5.48
N ILE A 63 1.13 11.98 5.22
CA ILE A 63 0.19 11.32 4.33
C ILE A 63 -1.09 10.90 5.07
N SER A 64 -2.26 11.10 4.45
CA SER A 64 -3.55 10.79 5.07
C SER A 64 -4.57 10.31 4.03
N GLY A 65 -5.75 9.85 4.49
CA GLY A 65 -6.81 9.40 3.59
C GLY A 65 -6.50 8.05 2.93
N VAL A 66 -6.89 7.87 1.67
CA VAL A 66 -6.65 6.64 0.90
C VAL A 66 -5.39 6.75 0.05
N LEU A 67 -4.54 5.73 0.11
CA LEU A 67 -3.32 5.63 -0.66
C LEU A 67 -3.32 4.40 -1.56
N GLU A 68 -2.78 4.57 -2.76
CA GLU A 68 -2.26 3.49 -3.59
C GLU A 68 -0.76 3.35 -3.35
N VAL A 69 -0.33 2.18 -2.93
CA VAL A 69 1.06 1.81 -2.72
C VAL A 69 1.46 0.79 -3.76
N VAL A 70 2.56 1.07 -4.45
CA VAL A 70 3.24 0.13 -5.35
C VAL A 70 4.53 -0.30 -4.68
N GLY A 71 4.70 -1.61 -4.54
CA GLY A 71 5.84 -2.16 -3.83
C GLY A 71 6.01 -3.65 -4.06
N ARG A 72 7.00 -4.23 -3.40
CA ARG A 72 7.24 -5.68 -3.42
C ARG A 72 6.89 -6.27 -2.07
N VAL A 73 6.18 -7.40 -2.05
CA VAL A 73 5.85 -8.07 -0.79
C VAL A 73 7.11 -8.72 -0.21
N THR A 74 7.36 -8.51 1.08
CA THR A 74 8.50 -9.06 1.81
C THR A 74 8.19 -10.46 2.36
N ASN A 75 9.21 -11.14 2.86
CA ASN A 75 9.06 -12.44 3.52
C ASN A 75 8.25 -12.36 4.84
N GLN A 76 8.02 -11.16 5.37
CA GLN A 76 7.22 -10.92 6.57
C GLN A 76 5.75 -10.57 6.26
N ALA A 77 5.32 -10.75 5.00
CA ALA A 77 4.00 -10.33 4.52
C ALA A 77 3.74 -8.81 4.72
N THR A 78 4.80 -8.01 4.65
CA THR A 78 4.73 -6.54 4.57
C THR A 78 4.99 -6.09 3.13
N ILE A 79 4.74 -4.83 2.82
CA ILE A 79 5.01 -4.27 1.48
C ILE A 79 6.19 -3.32 1.58
N MET A 80 7.29 -3.63 0.89
CA MET A 80 8.37 -2.67 0.67
C MET A 80 7.94 -1.70 -0.42
N CYS A 81 7.56 -0.49 -0.02
CA CYS A 81 7.08 0.56 -0.90
C CYS A 81 8.20 1.10 -1.79
N MET A 82 7.90 1.22 -3.08
CA MET A 82 8.75 1.88 -4.05
C MET A 82 8.17 3.22 -4.51
N SER A 83 6.85 3.29 -4.60
CA SER A 83 6.13 4.53 -4.90
C SER A 83 4.74 4.47 -4.30
N TYR A 84 4.20 5.62 -3.89
CA TYR A 84 2.83 5.73 -3.42
C TYR A 84 2.15 6.96 -4.05
N VAL A 85 0.83 6.90 -4.17
CA VAL A 85 -0.02 7.99 -4.65
C VAL A 85 -1.17 8.16 -3.67
N GLN A 86 -1.37 9.37 -3.17
CA GLN A 86 -2.52 9.72 -2.34
C GLN A 86 -3.72 10.06 -3.23
N PHE A 87 -4.87 9.43 -2.99
CA PHE A 87 -6.10 9.78 -3.68
C PHE A 87 -6.69 11.07 -3.08
N ARG A 88 -7.08 12.01 -3.94
CA ARG A 88 -7.79 13.23 -3.53
C ARG A 88 -9.26 12.92 -3.26
N GLU A 89 -9.70 13.09 -2.02
CA GLU A 89 -11.09 12.87 -1.59
C GLU A 89 -11.98 14.13 -1.75
N ASP A 90 -11.48 15.22 -2.35
CA ASP A 90 -12.12 16.54 -2.44
C ASP A 90 -13.54 16.59 -3.03
N LYS A 91 -13.97 15.57 -3.80
CA LYS A 91 -15.25 15.60 -4.53
C LYS A 91 -16.23 14.48 -4.20
N SER A 92 -15.78 13.42 -3.54
CA SER A 92 -16.62 12.28 -3.16
C SER A 92 -15.88 11.41 -2.14
N PRO A 93 -16.57 10.83 -1.14
CA PRO A 93 -15.96 9.82 -0.28
C PRO A 93 -15.40 8.69 -1.15
N PHE A 94 -14.13 8.33 -0.95
CA PHE A 94 -13.49 7.30 -1.74
C PHE A 94 -13.90 5.91 -1.23
N ASP A 95 -14.56 5.13 -2.08
CA ASP A 95 -14.99 3.77 -1.74
C ASP A 95 -13.82 2.78 -1.94
N THR A 96 -13.02 2.61 -0.88
CA THR A 96 -11.87 1.68 -0.87
C THR A 96 -12.28 0.23 -1.18
N TYR A 97 -13.52 -0.15 -0.86
CA TYR A 97 -14.08 -1.48 -1.11
C TYR A 97 -14.25 -1.78 -2.61
N LEU A 98 -14.62 -0.78 -3.42
CA LEU A 98 -14.77 -0.95 -4.86
C LEU A 98 -13.41 -1.16 -5.54
N MET A 99 -12.39 -0.51 -5.02
CA MET A 99 -11.01 -0.52 -5.51
C MET A 99 -10.21 -1.74 -5.09
N SER A 100 -10.64 -2.49 -4.08
CA SER A 100 -9.98 -3.72 -3.61
C SER A 100 -10.42 -4.98 -4.37
N ARG A 101 -11.27 -4.85 -5.40
CA ARG A 101 -11.68 -5.96 -6.26
C ARG A 101 -10.64 -6.16 -7.39
N PRO A 102 -10.11 -7.39 -7.57
CA PRO A 102 -9.19 -7.71 -8.66
C PRO A 102 -9.88 -7.68 -10.03
#